data_AF-A0A914RKM4-F1
#
_entry.id   AF-A0A914RKM4-F1
#
_cell.length_a   1.000
_cell.length_b   1.000
_cell.length_c   1.000
_cell.angle_alpha   90.00
_cell.angle_beta   90.00
_cell.angle_gamma   90.00
#
_symmetry.space_group_name_H-M   'P 1'
#
loop_
_entity.id
_entity.type
_entity.pdbx_description
1 polymer ?
#
loop_
_entity_poly.entity_id
_entity_poly.type
_entity_poly.pdbx_seq_one_letter_code
_entity_poly.pdbx_strand_id
1 'polypeptide(L)'
;MRAEELLGHLNAQEEVNALIGTENKFLWRPEFAAYMVEGTPGVPYGGLLACFNVVESSMIMRRSEVTRLLKHDESVMSISFPALGTNDFTYPSAIPRPEDESGAGRSIFFPDEGIYGGHPRCVVWFV
;
A
#
# COMPACT_ATOMS: atom_id res chain seq x y z
N MET A 1 -1.08 -10.72 -2.94
CA MET A 1 -1.22 -9.62 -2.00
C MET A 1 0.14 -9.49 -1.39
N ARG A 2 0.84 -8.41 -1.70
CA ARG A 2 2.29 -8.26 -1.44
C ARG A 2 2.62 -6.92 -0.80
N ALA A 3 1.61 -6.20 -0.29
CA ALA A 3 1.84 -4.88 0.30
C ALA A 3 2.92 -4.92 1.39
N GLU A 4 2.90 -5.94 2.25
CA GLU A 4 3.89 -6.10 3.33
C GLU A 4 5.32 -6.28 2.79
N GLU A 5 5.50 -7.14 1.79
CA GLU A 5 6.81 -7.33 1.13
C GLU A 5 7.30 -6.03 0.46
N LEU A 6 6.42 -5.36 -0.29
CA LEU A 6 6.75 -4.11 -0.98
C LEU A 6 7.11 -3.01 0.01
N LEU A 7 6.32 -2.84 1.07
CA LEU A 7 6.58 -1.85 2.12
C LEU A 7 7.87 -2.15 2.87
N GLY A 8 8.19 -3.42 3.13
CA GLY A 8 9.48 -3.80 3.72
C GLY A 8 10.67 -3.30 2.88
N HIS A 9 10.61 -3.47 1.55
CA HIS A 9 11.67 -2.97 0.66
C HIS A 9 11.72 -1.43 0.61
N LEU A 10 10.56 -0.78 0.55
CA LEU A 10 10.46 0.67 0.46
C LEU A 10 10.89 1.36 1.75
N ASN A 11 10.51 0.82 2.91
CA ASN A 11 10.89 1.35 4.21
C ASN A 11 12.35 1.05 4.56
N ALA A 12 12.94 -0.06 4.10
CA ALA A 12 14.38 -0.30 4.25
C ALA A 12 15.23 0.83 3.60
N GLN A 13 14.79 1.35 2.46
CA GLN A 13 15.44 2.51 1.84
C GLN A 13 15.29 3.77 2.71
N GLU A 14 14.14 3.95 3.38
CA GLU A 14 13.91 5.06 4.32
C GLU A 14 14.86 4.97 5.53
N GLU A 15 15.08 3.77 6.06
CA GLU A 15 15.99 3.51 7.18
C GLU A 15 17.45 3.79 6.80
N VAL A 16 17.88 3.35 5.62
CA VAL A 16 19.23 3.63 5.10
C VAL A 16 19.46 5.14 4.98
N ASN A 17 18.47 5.87 4.43
CA ASN A 17 18.55 7.32 4.30
C ASN A 17 18.65 8.01 5.67
N ALA A 18 17.91 7.53 6.67
CA ALA A 18 17.98 8.03 8.04
C ALA A 18 19.38 7.80 8.66
N LEU A 19 20.02 6.64 8.41
CA LEU A 19 21.35 6.33 8.92
C LEU A 19 22.45 7.21 8.32
N ILE A 20 22.34 7.58 7.05
CA ILE A 20 23.31 8.45 6.35
C ILE A 20 22.97 9.94 6.47
N GLY A 21 21.90 10.30 7.19
CA GLY A 21 21.45 11.69 7.35
C GLY A 21 20.93 12.34 6.08
N THR A 22 20.40 11.54 5.14
CA THR A 22 19.80 12.02 3.89
C THR A 22 18.28 12.07 4.03
N GLU A 23 17.67 13.13 3.50
CA GLU A 23 16.20 13.26 3.51
C GLU A 23 15.54 12.23 2.59
N ASN A 24 14.42 11.68 3.06
CA ASN A 24 13.60 10.79 2.25
C ASN A 24 12.87 11.56 1.17
N LYS A 25 13.00 11.10 -0.08
CA LYS A 25 12.24 11.66 -1.21
C LYS A 25 10.75 11.38 -1.08
N PHE A 26 10.41 10.17 -0.65
CA PHE A 26 9.04 9.69 -0.49
C PHE A 26 8.91 8.94 0.84
N LEU A 27 7.71 8.93 1.40
CA LEU A 27 7.36 8.14 2.58
C LEU A 27 6.29 7.13 2.19
N TRP A 28 6.46 5.89 2.61
CA TRP A 28 5.56 4.78 2.29
C TRP A 28 4.87 4.27 3.54
N ARG A 29 3.54 4.19 3.49
CA ARG A 29 2.70 3.77 4.61
C ARG A 29 1.77 2.64 4.20
N PRO A 30 1.46 1.71 5.12
CA PRO A 30 0.46 0.69 4.88
C PRO A 30 -0.94 1.27 4.87
N GLU A 31 -1.80 0.69 4.04
CA GLU A 31 -3.23 0.95 4.04
C GLU A 31 -4.03 -0.28 4.48
N PHE A 32 -5.35 -0.14 4.59
CA PHE A 32 -6.21 -1.23 5.09
C PHE A 32 -6.03 -2.54 4.34
N ALA A 33 -5.99 -2.51 3.01
CA ALA A 33 -5.93 -3.73 2.21
C ALA A 33 -4.49 -4.20 1.95
N ALA A 34 -4.26 -5.51 2.01
CA ALA A 34 -2.97 -6.18 1.80
C ALA A 34 -2.42 -6.08 0.35
N TYR A 35 -3.12 -5.40 -0.54
CA TYR A 35 -2.70 -5.07 -1.90
C TYR A 35 -2.51 -3.56 -2.13
N MET A 36 -2.68 -2.73 -1.09
CA MET A 36 -2.53 -1.28 -1.18
C MET A 36 -1.20 -0.81 -0.58
N VAL A 37 -0.66 0.26 -1.17
CA VAL A 37 0.47 1.03 -0.64
C VAL A 37 0.13 2.51 -0.76
N GLU A 38 0.40 3.28 0.29
CA GLU A 38 0.28 4.73 0.25
C GLU A 38 1.67 5.36 0.16
N GLY A 39 1.86 6.23 -0.83
CA GLY A 39 3.10 6.99 -1.00
C GLY A 39 2.85 8.49 -0.92
N THR A 40 3.59 9.20 -0.07
CA THR A 40 3.53 10.66 0.08
C THR A 40 4.90 11.28 -0.23
N PRO A 41 4.99 12.57 -0.61
CA PRO A 41 6.29 13.25 -0.68
C PRO A 41 6.92 13.28 0.73
N GLY A 42 8.23 13.08 0.82
CA GLY A 42 8.90 13.00 2.13
C GLY A 42 9.06 14.34 2.84
N VAL A 43 8.93 15.44 2.10
CA VAL A 43 8.82 16.79 2.62
C VAL A 43 7.61 17.45 1.99
N PRO A 44 6.80 18.21 2.74
CA PRO A 44 5.69 18.97 2.16
C PRO A 44 6.16 19.88 1.02
N TYR A 45 5.34 20.01 -0.02
CA TYR A 45 5.61 21.00 -1.07
C TYR A 45 5.60 22.41 -0.47
N GLY A 46 6.48 23.28 -0.97
CA GLY A 46 6.53 24.68 -0.56
C GLY A 46 5.25 25.45 -0.94
N GLY A 47 5.02 26.60 -0.30
CA GLY A 47 3.84 27.45 -0.53
C GLY A 47 3.87 28.30 -1.80
N LEU A 48 4.88 28.14 -2.66
CA LEU A 48 5.02 28.91 -3.90
C LEU A 48 4.28 28.23 -5.05
N LEU A 49 3.72 29.02 -5.96
CA LEU A 49 3.07 28.48 -7.17
C LEU A 49 4.01 27.60 -8.01
N ALA A 50 5.33 27.87 -7.97
CA ALA A 50 6.34 27.06 -8.66
C ALA A 50 6.34 25.59 -8.20
N CYS A 51 5.89 25.30 -6.97
CA CYS A 51 5.84 23.94 -6.44
C CYS A 51 4.77 23.06 -7.12
N PHE A 52 3.80 23.64 -7.85
CA PHE A 52 2.85 22.83 -8.62
C PHE A 52 3.52 22.06 -9.76
N ASN A 53 4.60 22.60 -10.34
CA ASN A 53 5.33 21.96 -11.44
C ASN A 53 6.08 20.70 -11.02
N VAL A 54 6.25 20.44 -9.72
CA VAL A 54 6.96 19.26 -9.21
C VAL A 54 6.05 18.14 -8.72
N VAL A 55 4.74 18.41 -8.57
CA VAL A 55 3.79 17.43 -8.01
C VAL A 55 3.63 16.22 -8.92
N GLU A 56 3.38 16.45 -10.21
CA GLU A 56 3.21 15.37 -11.18
C GLU A 56 4.49 14.53 -11.31
N SER A 57 5.64 15.19 -11.43
CA SER A 57 6.95 14.52 -11.46
C SER A 57 7.18 13.65 -10.21
N SER A 58 6.84 14.16 -9.03
CA SER A 58 6.87 13.39 -7.77
C SER A 58 5.92 12.19 -7.78
N MET A 59 4.72 12.30 -8.36
CA MET A 59 3.78 11.19 -8.50
C MET A 59 4.29 10.12 -9.48
N ILE A 60 4.89 10.53 -10.60
CA ILE A 60 5.49 9.63 -11.60
C ILE A 60 6.66 8.86 -10.98
N MET A 61 7.54 9.53 -10.24
CA MET A 61 8.66 8.88 -9.56
C MET A 61 8.18 7.87 -8.52
N ARG A 62 7.16 8.19 -7.71
CA ARG A 62 6.55 7.23 -6.77
C ARG A 62 6.01 6.00 -7.49
N ARG A 63 5.29 6.19 -8.60
CA ARG A 63 4.81 5.06 -9.41
C ARG A 63 5.97 4.21 -9.94
N SER A 64 7.05 4.84 -10.39
CA SER A 64 8.24 4.16 -10.89
C SER A 64 8.95 3.33 -9.82
N GLU A 65 9.08 3.84 -8.58
CA GLU A 65 9.69 3.11 -7.46
C GLU A 65 8.92 1.83 -7.16
N VAL A 66 7.59 1.92 -7.04
CA VAL A 66 6.74 0.73 -6.81
C VAL A 66 6.80 -0.22 -7.99
N THR A 67 6.68 0.29 -9.22
CA THR A 67 6.70 -0.54 -10.45
C THR A 67 7.97 -1.37 -10.54
N ARG A 68 9.12 -0.84 -10.09
CA ARG A 68 10.40 -1.57 -10.11
C ARG A 68 10.44 -2.78 -9.17
N LEU A 69 9.54 -2.84 -8.19
CA LEU A 69 9.42 -3.94 -7.22
C LEU A 69 8.33 -4.95 -7.61
N LEU A 70 7.51 -4.64 -8.61
CA LEU A 70 6.43 -5.50 -9.09
C LEU A 70 6.98 -6.69 -9.89
N LYS A 71 6.25 -7.80 -9.84
CA LYS A 71 6.50 -8.97 -10.70
C LYS A 71 5.92 -8.74 -12.10
N HIS A 72 6.26 -9.63 -13.03
CA HIS A 72 5.84 -9.52 -14.45
C HIS A 72 4.32 -9.37 -14.62
N ASP A 73 3.53 -10.05 -13.80
CA ASP A 73 2.06 -10.07 -13.89
C ASP A 73 1.36 -9.11 -12.91
N GLU A 74 2.09 -8.11 -12.41
CA GLU A 74 1.56 -7.14 -11.45
C GLU A 74 1.64 -5.72 -12.01
N SER A 75 0.62 -4.91 -11.71
CA SER A 75 0.57 -3.52 -12.10
C SER A 75 0.04 -2.64 -10.97
N VAL A 76 0.65 -1.47 -10.78
CA VAL A 76 0.21 -0.49 -9.80
C VAL A 76 -0.81 0.45 -10.44
N MET A 77 -1.99 0.55 -9.82
CA MET A 77 -3.09 1.38 -10.28
C MET A 77 -3.58 2.28 -9.14
N SER A 78 -4.11 3.44 -9.51
CA SER A 78 -4.69 4.41 -8.56
C SER A 78 -6.20 4.45 -8.78
N ILE A 79 -6.87 3.35 -8.45
CA ILE A 79 -8.30 3.11 -8.74
C ILE A 79 -9.01 2.53 -7.52
N SER A 80 -10.33 2.71 -7.48
CA SER A 80 -11.21 1.82 -6.72
C SER A 80 -11.35 0.50 -7.47
N PHE A 81 -11.07 -0.62 -6.82
CA PHE A 81 -11.05 -1.93 -7.50
C PHE A 81 -12.48 -2.40 -7.84
N PRO A 82 -12.86 -2.54 -9.14
CA PRO A 82 -14.26 -2.77 -9.51
C PRO A 82 -14.82 -4.13 -9.10
N ALA A 83 -13.96 -5.17 -9.07
CA ALA A 83 -14.34 -6.54 -8.74
C ALA A 83 -14.11 -6.87 -7.25
N LEU A 84 -14.08 -5.84 -6.38
CA LEU A 84 -13.89 -6.03 -4.96
C LEU A 84 -15.04 -6.88 -4.39
N GLY A 85 -14.69 -7.99 -3.72
CA GLY A 85 -15.66 -8.88 -3.08
C GLY A 85 -16.34 -9.88 -4.02
N THR A 86 -15.93 -9.99 -5.28
CA THR A 86 -16.32 -11.11 -6.15
C THR A 86 -15.47 -12.34 -5.85
N ASN A 87 -15.88 -13.52 -6.31
CA ASN A 87 -15.04 -14.71 -6.20
C ASN A 87 -13.67 -14.51 -6.89
N ASP A 88 -12.60 -15.05 -6.29
CA ASP A 88 -11.24 -15.05 -6.81
C ASP A 88 -10.64 -13.66 -7.12
N PHE A 89 -11.10 -12.61 -6.45
CA PHE A 89 -10.59 -11.25 -6.67
C PHE A 89 -9.18 -11.02 -6.07
N THR A 90 -8.73 -11.90 -5.18
CA THR A 90 -7.41 -11.86 -4.52
C THR A 90 -6.43 -12.84 -5.15
N TYR A 91 -5.13 -12.58 -5.00
CA TYR A 91 -4.08 -13.51 -5.40
C TYR A 91 -3.04 -13.65 -4.28
N PRO A 92 -2.73 -14.84 -3.74
CA PRO A 92 -3.46 -16.10 -3.95
C PRO A 92 -4.95 -15.97 -3.63
N SER A 93 -5.79 -16.81 -4.23
CA SER A 93 -7.24 -16.79 -3.99
C SER A 93 -7.52 -17.06 -2.51
N ALA A 94 -8.39 -16.25 -1.93
CA ALA A 94 -8.82 -16.32 -0.54
C ALA A 94 -10.35 -16.27 -0.46
N ILE A 95 -10.90 -17.11 0.42
CA ILE A 95 -12.35 -17.29 0.58
C ILE A 95 -12.79 -16.61 1.88
N PRO A 96 -13.80 -15.71 1.84
CA PRO A 96 -14.36 -15.10 3.05
C PRO A 96 -14.95 -16.16 4.00
N ARG A 97 -14.67 -16.03 5.30
CA ARG A 97 -15.12 -16.96 6.36
C ARG A 97 -15.83 -16.19 7.48
N PRO A 98 -17.08 -15.73 7.27
CA PRO A 98 -17.82 -14.96 8.27
C PRO A 98 -18.07 -15.72 9.59
N GLU A 99 -18.14 -17.04 9.51
CA GLU A 99 -18.35 -17.94 10.65
C GLU A 99 -17.16 -18.01 11.61
N ASP A 100 -15.96 -17.63 11.16
CA ASP A 100 -14.76 -17.65 11.99
C ASP A 100 -14.82 -16.53 13.04
N GLU A 101 -14.95 -16.89 14.32
CA GLU A 101 -14.96 -15.93 15.43
C GLU A 101 -13.59 -15.28 15.67
N SER A 102 -12.51 -15.90 15.20
CA SER A 102 -11.16 -15.32 15.25
C SER A 102 -10.88 -14.38 14.07
N GLY A 103 -11.76 -14.39 13.07
CA GLY A 103 -11.64 -13.54 11.90
C GLY A 103 -11.85 -12.06 12.24
N ALA A 104 -11.03 -11.21 11.64
CA ALA A 104 -11.05 -9.78 11.90
C ALA A 104 -12.27 -9.12 11.23
N GLY A 105 -12.41 -9.29 9.91
CA GLY A 105 -13.45 -8.62 9.15
C GLY A 105 -14.81 -9.32 9.22
N ARG A 106 -14.83 -10.64 9.44
CA ARG A 106 -16.03 -11.52 9.43
C ARG A 106 -17.01 -11.20 8.28
N SER A 107 -16.46 -10.76 7.15
CA SER A 107 -17.24 -10.29 6.02
C SER A 107 -17.67 -11.47 5.16
N ILE A 108 -18.86 -11.36 4.57
CA ILE A 108 -19.36 -12.35 3.59
C ILE A 108 -18.73 -12.18 2.20
N PHE A 109 -18.07 -11.04 1.94
CA PHE A 109 -17.51 -10.69 0.63
C PHE A 109 -15.99 -10.47 0.66
N PHE A 110 -15.42 -10.03 1.78
CA PHE A 110 -14.00 -9.66 1.86
C PHE A 110 -13.24 -10.63 2.77
N PRO A 111 -12.24 -11.38 2.25
CA PRO A 111 -11.46 -12.31 3.06
C PRO A 111 -10.48 -11.56 3.97
N ASP A 112 -10.20 -12.14 5.14
CA ASP A 112 -9.27 -11.54 6.12
C ASP A 112 -7.84 -11.48 5.60
N GLU A 113 -7.45 -12.39 4.68
CA GLU A 113 -6.16 -12.34 3.99
C GLU A 113 -6.03 -11.07 3.11
N GLY A 114 -7.16 -10.45 2.76
CA GLY A 114 -7.22 -9.16 2.09
C GLY A 114 -6.90 -7.98 3.01
N ILE A 115 -6.91 -8.16 4.33
CA ILE A 115 -6.59 -7.14 5.32
C ILE A 115 -5.08 -7.13 5.54
N TYR A 116 -4.50 -5.94 5.64
CA TYR A 116 -3.08 -5.77 5.89
C TYR A 116 -2.70 -6.27 7.28
N GLY A 117 -2.01 -7.40 7.36
CA GLY A 117 -1.59 -8.04 8.62
C GLY A 117 -0.37 -7.41 9.29
N GLY A 118 0.44 -6.64 8.55
CA GLY A 118 1.70 -6.06 9.05
C GLY A 118 1.52 -4.91 10.06
N HIS A 119 0.29 -4.49 10.37
CA HIS A 119 0.05 -3.45 11.38
C HIS A 119 -1.28 -3.70 12.14
N PRO A 120 -1.27 -3.83 13.48
CA PRO A 120 -2.48 -4.16 14.27
C PRO A 120 -3.69 -3.23 14.03
N ARG A 121 -3.43 -1.95 13.72
CA ARG A 121 -4.46 -0.98 13.27
C ARG A 121 -5.45 -1.56 12.26
N CYS A 122 -4.94 -2.22 11.22
CA CYS A 122 -5.76 -2.64 10.10
C CYS A 122 -6.68 -3.82 10.46
N VAL A 123 -6.29 -4.61 11.47
CA VAL A 123 -7.04 -5.76 11.97
C VAL A 123 -8.05 -5.37 13.04
N VAL A 124 -7.75 -4.33 13.85
CA VAL A 124 -8.54 -3.98 15.05
C VAL A 124 -9.52 -2.82 14.84
N TRP A 125 -9.22 -1.85 13.98
CA TRP A 125 -9.94 -0.58 13.93
C TRP A 125 -10.78 -0.34 12.68
N PHE A 126 -10.67 -1.20 11.67
CA PHE A 126 -11.39 -1.07 10.40
C PHE A 126 -12.64 -1.97 10.30
N VAL A 127 -13.10 -2.47 11.44
CA VAL A 127 -14.29 -3.33 11.60
C VAL A 127 -15.33 -2.63 12.45
#